data_AF-A0A9P7JCD6-F1
#
_entry.id   AF-A0A9P7JCD6-F1
#
_cell.length_a   1.000
_cell.length_b   1.000
_cell.length_c   1.000
_cell.angle_alpha   90.00
_cell.angle_beta   90.00
_cell.angle_gamma   90.00
#
_symmetry.space_group_name_H-M   'P 1'
#
loop_
_entity.id
_entity.type
_entity.pdbx_description
1 polymer ?
#
loop_
_entity_poly.entity_id
_entity_poly.type
_entity_poly.pdbx_seq_one_letter_code
_entity_poly.pdbx_strand_id
1 'polypeptide(L)'
;MIWIGAFKTAHPGWLTLSPLSSSGLGSCTQQDVIVKQPFYRPSSHTAAAGSSTLKIAHYALADELQKLLNESNVLYWVKSLLNFTYEYIDHCIDAALSPPSFQIPHLHFVDAGIALAFSHHSLNTQGTSNQAPTADIKVGTFSAVYLLEEPVTFGSPGSQIFAKFIHNKDCEPSLDDDEYGYDLAIFLAFTQHIQYVKTDSLAFVSDY
;
A
#
# COMPACT_ATOMS: atom_id res chain seq x y z
N MET A 1 -4.42 -11.93 -10.63
CA MET A 1 -3.46 -11.90 -9.51
C MET A 1 -2.08 -11.78 -10.13
N ILE A 2 -1.36 -10.70 -9.83
CA ILE A 2 0.00 -10.46 -10.37
C ILE A 2 1.09 -10.87 -9.40
N TRP A 3 0.78 -10.92 -8.09
CA TRP A 3 1.75 -11.30 -7.07
C TRP A 3 1.07 -11.83 -5.81
N ILE A 4 1.76 -12.73 -5.09
CA ILE A 4 1.37 -13.24 -3.78
C ILE A 4 2.53 -12.94 -2.82
N GLY A 5 2.28 -12.05 -1.87
CA GLY A 5 3.25 -11.74 -0.82
C GLY A 5 3.21 -12.72 0.35
N ALA A 6 3.84 -12.32 1.45
CA ALA A 6 3.82 -13.11 2.68
C ALA A 6 2.39 -13.20 3.29
N PHE A 7 1.62 -12.11 3.22
CA PHE A 7 0.32 -11.97 3.89
C PHE A 7 -0.75 -11.18 3.09
N LYS A 8 -0.45 -10.72 1.86
CA LYS A 8 -1.38 -10.04 0.96
C LYS A 8 -1.26 -10.55 -0.47
N THR A 9 -2.36 -10.66 -1.18
CA THR A 9 -2.36 -10.81 -2.65
C THR A 9 -2.35 -9.43 -3.31
N ALA A 10 -1.88 -9.36 -4.55
CA ALA A 10 -1.93 -8.15 -5.37
C ALA A 10 -2.55 -8.47 -6.74
N HIS A 11 -3.48 -7.63 -7.16
CA HIS A 11 -4.26 -7.79 -8.38
C HIS A 11 -4.29 -6.44 -9.12
N PRO A 12 -4.12 -6.41 -10.45
CA PRO A 12 -4.35 -5.20 -11.21
C PRO A 12 -5.85 -4.90 -11.22
N GLY A 13 -6.19 -3.62 -11.21
CA GLY A 13 -7.55 -3.12 -11.35
C GLY A 13 -7.53 -1.69 -11.89
N TRP A 14 -8.71 -1.09 -11.98
CA TRP A 14 -8.86 0.31 -12.33
C TRP A 14 -9.83 0.98 -11.37
N LEU A 15 -9.62 2.28 -11.13
CA LEU A 15 -10.43 3.14 -10.29
C LEU A 15 -11.10 4.21 -11.15
N THR A 16 -12.42 4.35 -10.98
CA THR A 16 -13.19 5.44 -11.56
C THR A 16 -13.94 6.13 -10.44
N LEU A 17 -13.56 7.37 -10.14
CA LEU A 17 -14.25 8.21 -9.17
C LEU A 17 -15.15 9.23 -9.88
N SER A 18 -16.25 9.58 -9.22
CA SER A 18 -17.13 10.68 -9.61
C SER A 18 -17.68 11.36 -8.34
N PRO A 19 -17.29 12.61 -8.04
CA PRO A 19 -16.32 13.43 -8.78
C PRO A 19 -14.89 12.87 -8.69
N LEU A 20 -14.01 13.32 -9.60
CA LEU A 20 -12.57 13.02 -9.51
C LEU A 20 -11.95 13.71 -8.29
N SER A 21 -10.90 13.10 -7.74
CA SER A 21 -10.06 13.75 -6.74
C SER A 21 -9.27 14.90 -7.36
N SER A 22 -8.92 15.92 -6.57
CA SER A 22 -8.06 17.02 -7.02
C SER A 22 -6.61 16.59 -7.24
N SER A 23 -6.17 15.52 -6.58
CA SER A 23 -4.82 14.97 -6.66
C SER A 23 -4.78 13.51 -6.19
N GLY A 24 -3.71 12.80 -6.56
CA GLY A 24 -3.43 11.44 -6.12
C GLY A 24 -4.40 10.38 -6.64
N LEU A 25 -4.67 9.36 -5.83
CA LEU A 25 -5.53 8.24 -6.23
C LEU A 25 -6.95 8.72 -6.60
N GLY A 26 -7.37 8.43 -7.84
CA GLY A 26 -8.66 8.82 -8.40
C GLY A 26 -8.70 10.25 -8.97
N SER A 27 -7.54 10.88 -9.22
CA SER A 27 -7.47 12.17 -9.93
C SER A 27 -7.69 12.03 -11.44
N CYS A 28 -7.58 10.81 -11.97
CA CYS A 28 -7.81 10.48 -13.37
C CYS A 28 -8.98 9.51 -13.52
N THR A 29 -9.72 9.60 -14.63
CA THR A 29 -10.72 8.59 -14.99
C THR A 29 -10.05 7.28 -15.35
N GLN A 30 -10.60 6.14 -14.91
CA GLN A 30 -10.05 4.81 -15.19
C GLN A 30 -8.56 4.68 -14.83
N GLN A 31 -8.19 5.23 -13.68
CA GLN A 31 -6.81 5.17 -13.20
C GLN A 31 -6.45 3.73 -12.85
N ASP A 32 -5.33 3.23 -13.40
CA ASP A 32 -4.81 1.91 -13.02
C ASP A 32 -4.44 1.88 -11.54
N VAL A 33 -4.76 0.77 -10.87
CA VAL A 33 -4.48 0.55 -9.45
C VAL A 33 -4.06 -0.89 -9.19
N ILE A 34 -3.34 -1.09 -8.09
CA ILE A 34 -3.08 -2.40 -7.50
C ILE A 34 -4.07 -2.61 -6.35
N VAL A 35 -4.94 -3.59 -6.51
CA VAL A 35 -5.89 -4.05 -5.49
C VAL A 35 -5.20 -5.11 -4.64
N LYS A 36 -5.01 -4.82 -3.36
CA LYS A 36 -4.44 -5.74 -2.38
C LYS A 36 -5.47 -6.22 -1.38
N GLN A 37 -5.40 -7.51 -1.04
CA GLN A 37 -6.26 -8.12 -0.04
C GLN A 37 -5.43 -8.97 0.92
N PRO A 38 -5.61 -8.82 2.25
CA PRO A 38 -4.89 -9.63 3.22
C PRO A 38 -5.40 -11.08 3.23
N PHE A 39 -4.53 -12.00 3.58
CA PHE A 39 -4.86 -13.41 3.72
C PHE A 39 -4.10 -14.06 4.87
N TYR A 40 -4.49 -15.29 5.21
CA TYR A 40 -3.70 -16.18 6.07
C TYR A 40 -3.55 -17.56 5.43
N ARG A 41 -2.55 -18.30 5.91
CA ARG A 41 -2.33 -19.70 5.52
C ARG A 41 -2.85 -20.60 6.65
N PRO A 42 -3.93 -21.37 6.45
CA PRO A 42 -4.41 -22.30 7.46
C PRO A 42 -3.32 -23.33 7.80
N SER A 43 -3.17 -23.68 9.08
CA SER A 43 -2.23 -24.73 9.49
C SER A 43 -2.57 -26.06 8.82
N SER A 44 -1.54 -26.76 8.36
CA SER A 44 -1.62 -28.01 7.60
C SER A 44 -2.13 -29.23 8.38
N HIS A 45 -2.51 -29.10 9.65
CA HIS A 45 -3.00 -30.20 10.48
C HIS A 45 -4.30 -30.86 9.98
N THR A 46 -4.99 -30.26 9.02
CA THR A 46 -6.19 -30.82 8.36
C THR A 46 -5.99 -31.15 6.88
N ALA A 47 -4.77 -30.99 6.35
CA ALA A 47 -4.50 -31.28 4.95
C ALA A 47 -4.15 -32.76 4.76
N ALA A 48 -5.03 -33.51 4.09
CA ALA A 48 -4.69 -34.81 3.54
C ALA A 48 -3.40 -34.70 2.70
N ALA A 49 -2.44 -35.60 2.97
CA ALA A 49 -1.16 -35.65 2.28
C ALA A 49 -1.38 -35.76 0.76
N GLY A 50 -0.94 -34.77 -0.01
CA GLY A 50 -0.90 -34.86 -1.48
C GLY A 50 -1.28 -33.60 -2.28
N SER A 51 -1.75 -32.53 -1.66
CA SER A 51 -2.09 -31.28 -2.38
C SER A 51 -1.01 -30.22 -2.17
N SER A 52 -0.18 -30.01 -3.20
CA SER A 52 0.91 -29.01 -3.22
C SER A 52 0.45 -27.58 -3.50
N THR A 53 -0.86 -27.33 -3.57
CA THR A 53 -1.42 -25.99 -3.75
C THR A 53 -1.44 -25.24 -2.42
N LEU A 54 -0.75 -24.10 -2.35
CA LEU A 54 -0.82 -23.17 -1.23
C LEU A 54 -2.28 -22.77 -0.99
N LYS A 55 -2.87 -23.29 0.10
CA LYS A 55 -4.22 -22.91 0.50
C LYS A 55 -4.17 -21.54 1.16
N ILE A 56 -4.73 -20.56 0.48
CA ILE A 56 -4.93 -19.20 0.98
C ILE A 56 -6.38 -19.10 1.49
N ALA A 57 -6.56 -18.51 2.66
CA ALA A 57 -7.86 -18.22 3.24
C ALA A 57 -7.99 -16.72 3.57
N HIS A 58 -9.22 -16.23 3.50
CA HIS A 58 -9.58 -14.84 3.74
C HIS A 58 -10.08 -14.64 5.17
N TYR A 59 -9.83 -13.47 5.73
CA TYR A 59 -10.27 -13.14 7.07
C TYR A 59 -11.78 -12.84 7.08
N ALA A 60 -12.39 -12.85 8.27
CA ALA A 60 -13.71 -12.28 8.42
C ALA A 60 -13.66 -10.77 8.10
N LEU A 61 -14.74 -10.23 7.54
CA LEU A 61 -14.80 -8.86 7.04
C LEU A 61 -14.34 -7.80 8.06
N ALA A 62 -14.71 -7.97 9.34
CA ALA A 62 -14.30 -7.05 10.41
C ALA A 62 -12.78 -7.08 10.65
N ASP A 63 -12.18 -8.27 10.65
CA ASP A 63 -10.73 -8.44 10.83
C ASP A 63 -9.96 -7.91 9.60
N GLU A 64 -10.51 -8.15 8.41
CA GLU A 64 -9.97 -7.68 7.14
C GLU A 64 -9.95 -6.15 7.10
N LEU A 65 -11.05 -5.51 7.52
CA LEU A 65 -11.16 -4.06 7.64
C LEU A 65 -10.14 -3.50 8.64
N GLN A 66 -10.07 -4.08 9.84
CA GLN A 66 -9.12 -3.61 10.88
C GLN A 66 -7.67 -3.68 10.40
N LYS A 67 -7.29 -4.78 9.72
CA LYS A 67 -5.94 -4.95 9.16
C LYS A 67 -5.62 -3.90 8.12
N LEU A 68 -6.54 -3.65 7.20
CA LEU A 68 -6.33 -2.69 6.13
C LEU A 68 -6.35 -1.23 6.63
N LEU A 69 -7.16 -0.91 7.65
CA LEU A 69 -7.09 0.39 8.32
C LEU A 69 -5.73 0.61 9.00
N ASN A 70 -5.19 -0.41 9.67
CA ASN A 70 -3.85 -0.33 10.26
C ASN A 70 -2.78 -0.10 9.17
N GLU A 71 -2.86 -0.82 8.05
CA GLU A 71 -1.96 -0.63 6.92
C GLU A 71 -2.06 0.79 6.33
N SER A 72 -3.29 1.29 6.17
CA SER A 72 -3.53 2.67 5.69
C SER A 72 -2.94 3.71 6.63
N ASN A 73 -3.01 3.48 7.95
CA ASN A 73 -2.37 4.36 8.93
C ASN A 73 -0.86 4.31 8.82
N VAL A 74 -0.26 3.13 8.61
CA VAL A 74 1.18 3.00 8.36
C VAL A 74 1.57 3.77 7.11
N LEU A 75 0.83 3.64 6.00
CA LEU A 75 1.08 4.37 4.76
C LEU A 75 1.00 5.91 4.95
N TYR A 76 0.08 6.37 5.78
CA TYR A 76 0.02 7.78 6.18
C TYR A 76 1.30 8.20 6.93
N TRP A 77 1.69 7.44 7.96
CA TRP A 77 2.88 7.74 8.76
C TRP A 77 4.17 7.71 7.96
N VAL A 78 4.38 6.74 7.08
CA VAL A 78 5.61 6.66 6.27
C VAL A 78 5.74 7.86 5.33
N LYS A 79 4.63 8.35 4.76
CA LYS A 79 4.61 9.59 3.97
C LYS A 79 4.99 10.80 4.80
N SER A 80 4.38 10.94 5.98
CA SER A 80 4.70 12.04 6.90
C SER A 80 6.16 12.02 7.36
N LEU A 81 6.71 10.85 7.69
CA LEU A 81 8.11 10.70 8.11
C LEU A 81 9.10 11.00 6.99
N LEU A 82 8.79 10.62 5.75
CA LEU A 82 9.60 10.96 4.59
C LEU A 82 9.55 12.46 4.29
N ASN A 83 8.36 13.07 4.32
CA ASN A 83 8.22 14.51 4.14
C ASN A 83 8.99 15.29 5.22
N PHE A 84 8.85 14.87 6.48
CA PHE A 84 9.63 15.41 7.60
C PHE A 84 11.15 15.32 7.35
N THR A 85 11.61 14.19 6.79
CA THR A 85 13.04 14.01 6.45
C THR A 85 13.48 14.99 5.37
N TYR A 86 12.67 15.21 4.32
CA TYR A 86 12.98 16.20 3.30
C TYR A 86 13.00 17.62 3.84
N GLU A 87 12.00 18.01 4.64
CA GLU A 87 11.99 19.33 5.30
C GLU A 87 13.24 19.54 6.17
N TYR A 88 13.70 18.51 6.86
CA TYR A 88 14.94 18.56 7.63
C TYR A 88 16.18 18.72 6.75
N ILE A 89 16.26 18.00 5.64
CA ILE A 89 17.35 18.10 4.65
C ILE A 89 17.41 19.51 4.08
N ASP A 90 16.27 20.04 3.63
CA ASP A 90 16.16 21.38 3.04
C ASP A 90 16.64 22.44 4.04
N HIS A 91 16.22 22.34 5.30
CA HIS A 91 16.70 23.25 6.35
C HIS A 91 18.23 23.19 6.54
N CYS A 92 18.83 22.00 6.45
CA CYS A 92 20.28 21.85 6.54
C CYS A 92 21.01 22.45 5.33
N ILE A 93 20.43 22.33 4.13
CA ILE A 93 20.98 22.91 2.89
C ILE A 93 20.91 24.45 2.94
N ASP A 94 19.77 25.00 3.38
CA ASP A 94 19.58 26.44 3.51
C ASP A 94 20.57 27.08 4.50
N ALA A 95 20.96 26.33 5.55
CA ALA A 95 21.94 26.76 6.54
C ALA A 95 23.41 26.55 6.10
N ALA A 96 23.66 25.82 5.00
CA ALA A 96 25.00 25.50 4.55
C ALA A 96 25.66 26.66 3.78
N LEU A 97 26.99 26.76 3.85
CA LEU A 97 27.75 27.77 3.12
C LEU A 97 27.76 27.55 1.60
N SER A 98 27.50 26.31 1.17
CA SER A 98 27.47 25.90 -0.22
C SER A 98 26.51 24.71 -0.39
N PRO A 99 25.86 24.56 -1.56
CA PRO A 99 25.00 23.42 -1.83
C PRO A 99 25.79 22.10 -1.86
N PRO A 100 25.11 20.95 -1.66
CA PRO A 100 25.76 19.65 -1.76
C PRO A 100 26.33 19.42 -3.16
N SER A 101 27.48 18.75 -3.24
CA SER A 101 28.13 18.41 -4.51
C SER A 101 27.51 17.20 -5.22
N PHE A 102 26.43 16.65 -4.67
CA PHE A 102 25.71 15.48 -5.17
C PHE A 102 24.22 15.78 -5.24
N GLN A 103 23.50 15.06 -6.10
CA GLN A 103 22.06 15.18 -6.21
C GLN A 103 21.39 14.37 -5.09
N ILE A 104 20.47 14.99 -4.36
CA ILE A 104 19.68 14.32 -3.33
C ILE A 104 18.50 13.61 -4.00
N PRO A 105 18.35 12.28 -3.82
CA PRO A 105 17.21 11.55 -4.34
C PRO A 105 15.89 12.09 -3.76
N HIS A 106 14.91 12.31 -4.63
CA HIS A 106 13.55 12.67 -4.24
C HIS A 106 12.61 11.50 -4.52
N LEU A 107 12.14 10.87 -3.46
CA LEU A 107 11.35 9.65 -3.46
C LEU A 107 9.98 9.95 -2.86
N HIS A 108 9.02 9.08 -3.14
CA HIS A 108 7.71 9.10 -2.49
C HIS A 108 7.23 7.68 -2.25
N PHE A 109 6.39 7.51 -1.24
CA PHE A 109 5.58 6.31 -1.09
C PHE A 109 4.34 6.41 -1.97
N VAL A 110 3.89 5.27 -2.46
CA VAL A 110 2.75 5.20 -3.37
C VAL A 110 1.48 5.84 -2.79
N ASP A 111 0.68 6.47 -3.64
CA ASP A 111 -0.69 6.84 -3.31
C ASP A 111 -1.57 5.61 -3.08
N ALA A 112 -2.33 5.65 -1.99
CA ALA A 112 -3.09 4.50 -1.54
C ALA A 112 -4.39 4.92 -0.84
N GLY A 113 -5.37 4.02 -0.84
CA GLY A 113 -6.65 4.23 -0.18
C GLY A 113 -7.40 2.93 0.10
N ILE A 114 -8.40 3.01 0.97
CA ILE A 114 -9.28 1.87 1.28
C ILE A 114 -10.54 1.93 0.42
N ALA A 115 -10.85 0.82 -0.24
CA ALA A 115 -12.10 0.63 -0.97
C ALA A 115 -13.03 -0.32 -0.22
N LEU A 116 -14.27 0.12 0.00
CA LEU A 116 -15.36 -0.69 0.54
C LEU A 116 -16.28 -1.10 -0.61
N ALA A 117 -16.44 -2.40 -0.83
CA ALA A 117 -17.34 -2.92 -1.85
C ALA A 117 -18.71 -3.19 -1.24
N PHE A 118 -19.75 -2.54 -1.76
CA PHE A 118 -21.12 -2.68 -1.28
C PHE A 118 -21.92 -3.68 -2.11
N SER A 119 -22.59 -4.61 -1.46
CA SER A 119 -23.55 -5.49 -2.11
C SER A 119 -24.94 -4.87 -2.06
N HIS A 120 -25.56 -4.67 -3.22
CA HIS A 120 -26.99 -4.39 -3.28
C HIS A 120 -27.76 -5.67 -3.01
N HIS A 121 -28.41 -5.76 -1.85
CA HIS A 121 -29.51 -6.71 -1.70
C HIS A 121 -30.74 -6.15 -2.42
N SER A 122 -30.96 -6.59 -3.66
CA SER A 122 -32.29 -6.48 -4.28
C SER A 122 -33.22 -7.43 -3.52
N LEU A 123 -34.10 -6.90 -2.68
CA LEU A 123 -35.24 -7.67 -2.20
C LEU A 123 -36.14 -7.94 -3.42
N ASN A 124 -35.94 -9.09 -4.07
CA ASN A 124 -37.00 -9.68 -4.88
C ASN A 124 -38.08 -10.17 -3.92
N THR A 125 -38.94 -9.27 -3.46
CA THR A 125 -40.20 -9.63 -2.83
C THR A 125 -41.09 -10.21 -3.93
N GLN A 126 -40.96 -11.51 -4.21
CA GLN A 126 -42.06 -12.26 -4.83
C GLN A 126 -43.15 -12.37 -3.76
N GLY A 127 -43.99 -11.35 -3.69
CA GLY A 127 -45.16 -11.29 -2.84
C GLY A 127 -46.22 -10.44 -3.54
N THR A 128 -47.22 -11.12 -4.09
CA THR A 128 -48.45 -10.55 -4.64
C THR A 128 -49.09 -9.53 -3.72
N SER A 129 -48.92 -8.23 -4.00
CA SER A 129 -49.88 -7.19 -3.60
C SER A 129 -49.61 -5.89 -4.36
N ASN A 130 -50.66 -5.31 -4.93
CA ASN A 130 -50.68 -4.01 -5.62
C ASN A 130 -50.42 -2.84 -4.65
N GLN A 131 -49.19 -2.69 -4.15
CA GLN A 131 -48.75 -1.49 -3.45
C GLN A 131 -47.52 -0.92 -4.15
N ALA A 132 -47.55 0.38 -4.40
CA ALA A 132 -46.46 1.13 -5.00
C ALA A 132 -45.16 0.88 -4.23
N PRO A 133 -44.02 0.67 -4.91
CA PRO A 133 -42.76 0.44 -4.23
C PRO A 133 -42.31 1.76 -3.58
N THR A 134 -42.57 1.90 -2.28
CA THR A 134 -41.74 2.75 -1.43
C THR A 134 -40.40 2.05 -1.33
N ALA A 135 -39.51 2.36 -2.25
CA ALA A 135 -38.14 1.89 -2.25
C ALA A 135 -37.41 2.51 -1.05
N ASP A 136 -37.58 1.92 0.12
CA ASP A 136 -36.66 2.10 1.22
C ASP A 136 -35.33 1.49 0.78
N ILE A 137 -34.47 2.33 0.21
CA ILE A 137 -33.08 2.00 -0.10
C ILE A 137 -32.42 1.75 1.25
N LYS A 138 -32.44 0.49 1.72
CA LYS A 138 -31.53 0.08 2.79
C LYS A 138 -30.12 0.30 2.27
N VAL A 139 -29.40 1.21 2.92
CA VAL A 139 -27.97 1.42 2.71
C VAL A 139 -27.31 0.04 2.73
N GLY A 140 -26.71 -0.34 1.60
CA GLY A 140 -26.11 -1.66 1.44
C GLY A 140 -25.07 -1.91 2.52
N THR A 141 -24.98 -3.15 3.01
CA THR A 141 -23.84 -3.59 3.80
C THR A 141 -22.66 -3.82 2.85
N PHE A 142 -21.46 -3.39 3.23
CA PHE A 142 -20.26 -3.75 2.48
C PHE A 142 -19.96 -5.24 2.65
N SER A 143 -19.49 -5.87 1.58
CA SER A 143 -19.21 -7.31 1.50
C SER A 143 -17.72 -7.63 1.35
N ALA A 144 -16.90 -6.63 1.00
CA ALA A 144 -15.45 -6.76 0.94
C ALA A 144 -14.76 -5.42 1.19
N VAL A 145 -13.48 -5.49 1.54
CA VAL A 145 -12.59 -4.35 1.74
C VAL A 145 -11.25 -4.61 1.06
N TYR A 146 -10.71 -3.59 0.41
CA TYR A 146 -9.46 -3.68 -0.33
C TYR A 146 -8.57 -2.47 -0.04
N LEU A 147 -7.26 -2.70 -0.09
CA LEU A 147 -6.28 -1.62 -0.20
C LEU A 147 -6.00 -1.38 -1.68
N LEU A 148 -6.19 -0.16 -2.14
CA LEU A 148 -5.82 0.29 -3.47
C LEU A 148 -4.51 1.05 -3.37
N GLU A 149 -3.58 0.78 -4.28
CA GLU A 149 -2.32 1.52 -4.42
C GLU A 149 -2.11 1.92 -5.88
N GLU A 150 -1.36 3.00 -6.12
CA GLU A 150 -0.91 3.31 -7.46
C GLU A 150 0.10 2.25 -7.97
N PRO A 151 0.09 1.92 -9.27
CA PRO A 151 1.03 0.98 -9.82
C PRO A 151 2.42 1.62 -9.95
N VAL A 152 3.44 0.93 -9.46
CA VAL A 152 4.84 1.29 -9.75
C VAL A 152 5.14 0.91 -11.20
N THR A 153 5.40 1.90 -12.05
CA THR A 153 5.73 1.69 -13.46
C THR A 153 7.25 1.80 -13.67
N PHE A 154 7.81 0.84 -14.39
CA PHE A 154 9.22 0.85 -14.76
C PHE A 154 9.37 1.38 -16.19
N GLY A 155 10.20 2.41 -16.38
CA GLY A 155 10.30 3.17 -17.63
C GLY A 155 10.81 2.38 -18.85
N SER A 156 11.22 1.12 -18.70
CA SER A 156 11.58 0.25 -19.82
C SER A 156 11.30 -1.23 -19.49
N PRO A 157 10.70 -2.00 -20.42
CA PRO A 157 10.53 -3.45 -20.25
C PRO A 157 11.89 -4.12 -19.99
N GLY A 158 12.02 -4.75 -18.82
CA GLY A 158 13.23 -5.49 -18.45
C GLY A 158 14.33 -4.70 -17.74
N SER A 159 14.16 -3.39 -17.49
CA SER A 159 15.25 -2.58 -16.90
C SER A 159 15.17 -2.37 -15.38
N GLN A 160 14.07 -2.67 -14.71
CA GLN A 160 13.98 -2.53 -13.24
C GLN A 160 13.05 -3.59 -12.66
N ILE A 161 13.52 -4.26 -11.61
CA ILE A 161 12.77 -5.25 -10.83
C ILE A 161 12.27 -4.52 -9.59
N PHE A 162 11.05 -4.83 -9.13
CA PHE A 162 10.58 -4.41 -7.82
C PHE A 162 11.54 -4.99 -6.77
N ALA A 163 12.42 -4.14 -6.24
CA ALA A 163 13.52 -4.51 -5.38
C ALA A 163 13.27 -4.03 -3.95
N LYS A 164 13.85 -4.75 -3.01
CA LYS A 164 13.88 -4.38 -1.60
C LYS A 164 15.26 -3.80 -1.31
N PHE A 165 15.31 -2.54 -0.90
CA PHE A 165 16.57 -1.85 -0.60
C PHE A 165 17.01 -2.09 0.83
N ILE A 166 16.05 -2.21 1.78
CA ILE A 166 16.35 -2.42 3.20
C ILE A 166 15.37 -3.42 3.80
N HIS A 167 15.88 -4.45 4.47
CA HIS A 167 15.06 -5.48 5.09
C HIS A 167 14.50 -5.04 6.46
N ASN A 168 13.25 -5.34 6.83
CA ASN A 168 12.71 -5.07 8.18
C ASN A 168 13.43 -5.70 9.39
N LYS A 169 14.55 -6.42 9.18
CA LYS A 169 15.35 -7.04 10.24
C LYS A 169 16.77 -6.47 10.31
N ASP A 170 17.09 -5.56 9.40
CA ASP A 170 18.42 -5.00 9.23
C ASP A 170 18.31 -3.52 8.84
N CYS A 171 19.21 -2.69 9.32
CA CYS A 171 19.31 -1.29 8.91
C CYS A 171 20.32 -1.09 7.78
N GLU A 172 21.05 -2.13 7.38
CA GLU A 172 22.00 -2.07 6.29
C GLU A 172 21.32 -2.22 4.91
N PRO A 173 21.85 -1.53 3.88
CA PRO A 173 21.51 -1.81 2.49
C PRO A 173 21.55 -3.29 2.17
N SER A 174 20.55 -3.79 1.46
CA SER A 174 20.50 -5.18 0.98
C SER A 174 21.30 -5.41 -0.31
N LEU A 175 22.05 -4.40 -0.75
CA LEU A 175 22.80 -4.35 -2.01
C LEU A 175 24.30 -4.22 -1.71
N ASP A 176 25.13 -4.88 -2.50
CA ASP A 176 26.57 -4.66 -2.52
C ASP A 176 26.91 -3.29 -3.15
N ASP A 177 28.11 -2.77 -2.90
CA ASP A 177 28.53 -1.41 -3.28
C ASP A 177 28.65 -1.19 -4.79
N ASP A 178 28.80 -2.26 -5.56
CA ASP A 178 28.84 -2.26 -7.03
C ASP A 178 27.45 -2.46 -7.68
N GLU A 179 26.41 -2.72 -6.88
CA GLU A 179 25.05 -2.92 -7.39
C GLU A 179 24.33 -1.62 -7.73
N TYR A 180 23.57 -1.64 -8.82
CA TYR A 180 22.72 -0.53 -9.21
C TYR A 180 21.65 -0.25 -8.14
N GLY A 181 21.65 0.98 -7.62
CA GLY A 181 20.74 1.38 -6.55
C GLY A 181 21.35 1.34 -5.15
N TYR A 182 22.63 0.97 -5.00
CA TYR A 182 23.32 1.05 -3.71
C TYR A 182 23.30 2.46 -3.11
N ASP A 183 23.60 3.51 -3.89
CA ASP A 183 23.52 4.90 -3.43
C ASP A 183 22.11 5.28 -2.95
N LEU A 184 21.08 4.71 -3.58
CA LEU A 184 19.69 4.89 -3.15
C LEU A 184 19.43 4.16 -1.82
N ALA A 185 19.93 2.94 -1.65
CA ALA A 185 19.84 2.21 -0.39
C ALA A 185 20.56 2.95 0.76
N ILE A 186 21.73 3.53 0.49
CA ILE A 186 22.46 4.37 1.44
C ILE A 186 21.65 5.62 1.82
N PHE A 187 21.05 6.29 0.83
CA PHE A 187 20.16 7.41 1.09
C PHE A 187 18.96 6.99 1.95
N LEU A 188 18.34 5.84 1.67
CA LEU A 188 17.24 5.31 2.46
C LEU A 188 17.67 5.02 3.90
N ALA A 189 18.82 4.41 4.13
CA ALA A 189 19.37 4.19 5.48
C ALA A 189 19.61 5.52 6.23
N PHE A 190 20.09 6.54 5.51
CA PHE A 190 20.18 7.90 6.05
C PHE A 190 18.81 8.47 6.46
N THR A 191 17.75 8.24 5.67
CA THR A 191 16.39 8.66 6.06
C THR A 191 15.92 7.96 7.34
N GLN A 192 16.18 6.65 7.49
CA GLN A 192 15.87 5.91 8.72
C GLN A 192 16.57 6.53 9.92
N HIS A 193 17.84 6.88 9.77
CA HIS A 193 18.64 7.49 10.83
C HIS A 193 18.07 8.83 11.26
N ILE A 194 17.73 9.72 10.31
CA ILE A 194 17.11 11.01 10.62
C ILE A 194 15.79 10.80 11.38
N GLN A 195 14.92 9.94 10.86
CA GLN A 195 13.61 9.69 11.47
C GLN A 195 13.77 9.19 12.90
N TYR A 196 14.64 8.20 13.12
CA TYR A 196 14.87 7.63 14.45
C TYR A 196 15.43 8.68 15.42
N VAL A 197 16.47 9.42 15.02
CA VAL A 197 17.10 10.41 15.90
C VAL A 197 16.17 11.58 16.19
N LYS A 198 15.48 12.12 15.17
CA LYS A 198 14.67 13.32 15.31
C LYS A 198 13.29 13.08 15.92
N THR A 199 12.83 11.85 15.94
CA THR A 199 11.62 11.47 16.68
C THR A 199 11.95 10.99 18.10
N ASP A 200 13.14 11.29 18.63
CA ASP A 200 13.59 10.84 19.95
C ASP A 200 13.47 9.31 20.12
N SER A 201 13.90 8.57 19.11
CA SER A 201 13.85 7.10 19.04
C SER A 201 12.45 6.49 19.01
N LEU A 202 11.41 7.27 18.69
CA LEU A 202 10.03 6.77 18.69
C LEU A 202 9.66 6.03 17.40
N ALA A 203 10.12 6.49 16.23
CA ALA A 203 9.71 5.92 14.96
C ALA A 203 10.76 6.10 13.85
N PHE A 204 10.81 5.12 12.97
CA PHE A 204 11.48 5.19 11.68
C PHE A 204 10.79 4.24 10.71
N VAL A 205 10.95 4.49 9.42
CA VAL A 205 10.42 3.61 8.37
C VAL A 205 11.46 2.54 8.03
N SER A 206 11.02 1.34 7.72
CA SER A 206 11.87 0.23 7.26
C SER A 206 11.13 -0.54 6.19
N ASP A 207 11.75 -1.59 5.63
CA ASP A 207 11.11 -2.42 4.60
C ASP A 207 10.92 -1.65 3.29
N TYR A 208 11.93 -0.85 2.93
CA TYR A 208 12.00 -0.12 1.67
C TYR A 208 12.24 -1.02 0.47
#